data_AF-A0A017T2C2-F1
#
_entry.id   AF-A0A017T2C2-F1
#
_cell.length_a   1.000
_cell.length_b   1.000
_cell.length_c   1.000
_cell.angle_alpha   90.00
_cell.angle_beta   90.00
_cell.angle_gamma   90.00
#
_symmetry.space_group_name_H-M   'P 1'
#
loop_
_entity.id
_entity.type
_entity.pdbx_description
1 polymer ?
#
loop_
_entity_poly.entity_id
_entity_poly.type
_entity_poly.pdbx_seq_one_letter_code
_entity_poly.pdbx_strand_id
1 'polypeptide(L)'
;MELTQRDFVRRGDVSAWLTSEAFDLKEARSLEAETAIREALALARQPSPSKEDIKRVQQLLQASLSDIDRFWLRWVEFRSKHHAPRKGARK
;
A
#
# COMPACT_ATOMS: atom_id res chain seq x y z
N MET A 1 -46.08 9.03 2.02
CA MET A 1 -44.67 9.01 1.59
C MET A 1 -43.91 8.18 2.61
N GLU A 2 -43.41 7.02 2.21
CA GLU A 2 -42.74 6.07 3.11
C GLU A 2 -41.22 6.31 3.05
N LEU A 3 -40.59 6.51 4.22
CA LEU A 3 -39.15 6.75 4.36
C LEU A 3 -38.44 5.41 4.54
N THR A 4 -37.63 5.01 3.56
CA THR A 4 -36.80 3.80 3.66
C THR A 4 -35.47 4.11 4.35
N GLN A 5 -35.26 3.57 5.55
CA GLN A 5 -33.96 3.61 6.22
C GLN A 5 -32.98 2.67 5.50
N ARG A 6 -31.97 3.26 4.86
CA ARG A 6 -30.84 2.52 4.28
C ARG A 6 -29.83 2.15 5.37
N ASP A 7 -29.35 0.92 5.33
CA ASP A 7 -28.28 0.43 6.21
C ASP A 7 -27.01 1.28 6.13
N PHE A 8 -26.51 1.67 7.29
CA PHE A 8 -25.29 2.44 7.43
C PHE A 8 -24.08 1.52 7.27
N VAL A 9 -23.52 1.47 6.07
CA VAL A 9 -22.23 0.80 5.83
C VAL A 9 -21.12 1.70 6.36
N ARG A 10 -20.33 1.22 7.34
CA ARG A 10 -19.09 1.88 7.79
C ARG A 10 -18.11 1.96 6.61
N ARG A 11 -18.20 3.02 5.81
CA ARG A 11 -17.12 3.44 4.92
C ARG A 11 -16.04 4.05 5.79
N GLY A 12 -15.10 3.19 6.18
CA GLY A 12 -13.84 3.62 6.76
C GLY A 12 -13.17 4.62 5.82
N ASP A 13 -12.65 5.66 6.45
CA ASP A 13 -11.79 6.70 5.91
C ASP A 13 -12.43 7.77 5.01
N VAL A 14 -12.42 8.99 5.56
CA VAL A 14 -12.96 10.25 5.02
C VAL A 14 -12.18 10.73 3.77
N SER A 15 -11.15 9.99 3.38
CA SER A 15 -10.22 10.29 2.28
C SER A 15 -10.83 10.11 0.87
N ALA A 16 -12.02 9.51 0.76
CA ALA A 16 -12.72 9.30 -0.52
C ALA A 16 -13.40 10.55 -1.11
N TRP A 17 -13.30 11.72 -0.46
CA TRP A 17 -13.97 12.96 -0.90
C TRP A 17 -13.03 14.07 -1.39
N LEU A 18 -11.72 13.82 -1.52
CA LEU A 18 -10.76 14.78 -2.09
C LEU A 18 -10.35 14.46 -3.54
N THR A 19 -11.18 13.74 -4.29
CA THR A 19 -10.93 13.47 -5.72
C THR A 19 -12.02 14.09 -6.59
N SER A 20 -12.08 15.42 -6.59
CA SER A 20 -12.54 16.16 -7.76
C SER A 20 -11.73 17.45 -7.88
N GLU A 21 -11.26 17.74 -9.09
CA GLU A 21 -10.44 18.91 -9.52
C GLU A 21 -8.90 18.85 -9.49
N ALA A 22 -8.29 17.70 -9.81
CA ALA A 22 -6.92 17.74 -10.36
C ALA A 22 -6.73 16.68 -11.47
N PHE A 23 -7.67 16.65 -12.40
CA PHE A 23 -7.56 15.91 -13.65
C PHE A 23 -6.48 16.54 -14.55
N ASP A 24 -5.20 16.13 -14.46
CA ASP A 24 -4.29 15.98 -15.63
C ASP A 24 -2.92 15.31 -15.33
N LEU A 25 -2.80 14.37 -14.40
CA LEU A 25 -1.55 13.60 -14.27
C LEU A 25 -1.83 12.10 -14.34
N LYS A 26 -1.06 11.42 -15.19
CA LYS A 26 -1.28 10.05 -15.69
C LYS A 26 -1.51 8.95 -14.64
N GLU A 27 -1.36 9.22 -13.35
CA GLU A 27 -1.82 8.39 -12.23
C GLU A 27 -2.05 9.29 -11.01
N ALA A 28 -3.29 9.70 -10.72
CA ALA A 28 -3.60 10.51 -9.54
C ALA A 28 -3.52 9.66 -8.26
N ARG A 29 -2.31 9.51 -7.71
CA ARG A 29 -2.08 8.91 -6.39
C ARG A 29 -2.11 10.01 -5.33
N SER A 30 -2.53 9.68 -4.11
CA SER A 30 -2.42 10.60 -2.97
C SER A 30 -0.95 10.83 -2.59
N LEU A 31 -0.67 11.91 -1.87
CA LEU A 31 0.68 12.22 -1.37
C LEU A 31 1.21 11.10 -0.46
N GLU A 32 0.32 10.50 0.33
CA GLU A 32 0.58 9.36 1.20
C GLU A 32 0.98 8.13 0.37
N ALA A 33 0.30 7.88 -0.75
CA ALA A 33 0.60 6.79 -1.66
C ALA A 33 1.96 6.97 -2.35
N GLU A 34 2.27 8.19 -2.79
CA GLU A 34 3.58 8.52 -3.34
C GLU A 34 4.70 8.33 -2.31
N THR A 35 4.44 8.72 -1.05
CA THR A 35 5.40 8.55 0.05
C THR A 35 5.62 7.08 0.37
N ALA A 36 4.54 6.28 0.45
CA ALA A 36 4.63 4.84 0.68
C ALA A 36 5.39 4.12 -0.45
N ILE A 37 5.16 4.51 -1.71
CA ILE A 37 5.90 3.99 -2.86
C ILE A 37 7.39 4.38 -2.78
N ARG A 38 7.70 5.61 -2.40
CA ARG A 38 9.09 6.08 -2.25
C ARG A 38 9.85 5.27 -1.19
N GLU A 39 9.21 5.04 -0.04
CA GLU A 39 9.72 4.19 1.04
C GLU A 39 9.95 2.76 0.56
N ALA A 40 8.99 2.18 -0.17
CA ALA A 40 9.11 0.85 -0.75
C ALA A 40 10.29 0.72 -1.73
N LEU A 41 10.47 1.72 -2.59
CA LEU A 41 11.59 1.77 -3.53
C LEU A 41 12.93 1.96 -2.81
N ALA A 42 12.98 2.77 -1.75
CA ALA A 42 14.17 2.93 -0.93
C ALA A 42 14.55 1.63 -0.24
N LEU A 43 13.56 0.93 0.32
CA LEU A 43 13.73 -0.37 0.95
C LEU A 43 14.21 -1.43 -0.05
N ALA A 44 13.67 -1.43 -1.27
CA ALA A 44 14.07 -2.36 -2.32
C ALA A 44 15.51 -2.17 -2.83
N ARG A 45 16.10 -0.99 -2.62
CA ARG A 45 17.51 -0.72 -2.94
C ARG A 45 18.47 -1.17 -1.84
N GLN A 46 17.97 -1.45 -0.63
CA GLN A 46 18.82 -1.93 0.45
C GLN A 46 19.28 -3.36 0.18
N PRO A 47 20.54 -3.71 0.48
CA PRO A 47 21.06 -5.05 0.23
C PRO A 47 20.42 -6.11 1.13
N SER A 48 19.97 -5.73 2.33
CA SER A 48 19.32 -6.62 3.29
C SER A 48 18.29 -5.86 4.14
N PRO A 49 17.11 -5.52 3.59
CA PRO A 49 16.04 -4.86 4.35
C PRO A 49 15.54 -5.75 5.50
N SER A 50 15.24 -5.13 6.64
CA SER A 50 14.68 -5.85 7.79
C SER A 50 13.25 -6.31 7.50
N LYS A 51 12.85 -7.44 8.10
CA LYS A 51 11.47 -7.92 8.04
C LYS A 51 10.49 -6.92 8.64
N GLU A 52 10.91 -6.18 9.66
CA GLU A 52 10.12 -5.14 10.31
C GLU A 52 9.85 -3.97 9.37
N ASP A 53 10.87 -3.51 8.64
CA ASP A 53 10.72 -2.45 7.65
C ASP A 53 9.82 -2.87 6.48
N ILE A 54 9.98 -4.11 5.99
CA ILE A 54 9.10 -4.65 4.94
C ILE A 54 7.65 -4.67 5.41
N LYS A 55 7.40 -5.06 6.66
CA LYS A 55 6.04 -5.07 7.24
C LYS A 55 5.48 -3.66 7.40
N ARG A 56 6.28 -2.72 7.89
CA ARG A 56 5.89 -1.30 8.03
C ARG A 56 5.49 -0.72 6.69
N VAL A 57 6.32 -0.90 5.67
CA VAL A 57 6.04 -0.38 4.32
C VAL A 57 4.83 -1.07 3.69
N GLN A 58 4.65 -2.38 3.89
CA GLN A 58 3.43 -3.08 3.46
C GLN A 58 2.17 -2.42 4.03
N GLN A 59 2.16 -2.07 5.31
CA GLN A 59 1.01 -1.42 5.96
C GLN A 59 0.76 -0.02 5.38
N LEU A 60 1.82 0.76 5.14
CA LEU A 60 1.71 2.07 4.49
C LEU A 60 1.08 1.95 3.09
N LEU A 61 1.59 1.02 2.28
CA LEU A 61 1.04 0.76 0.95
C LEU A 61 -0.44 0.33 1.02
N GLN A 62 -0.82 -0.53 1.97
CA GLN A 62 -2.21 -0.95 2.13
C GLN A 62 -3.13 0.19 2.57
N ALA A 63 -2.63 1.12 3.38
CA ALA A 63 -3.41 2.25 3.86
C ALA A 63 -3.61 3.32 2.78
N SER A 64 -2.63 3.50 1.88
CA SER A 64 -2.62 4.61 0.92
C SER A 64 -2.92 4.21 -0.53
N LEU A 65 -2.68 2.96 -0.91
CA LEU A 65 -2.73 2.51 -2.30
C LEU A 65 -4.02 1.71 -2.56
N SER A 66 -4.62 1.90 -3.74
CA SER A 66 -5.76 1.08 -4.17
C SER A 66 -5.36 -0.39 -4.34
N ASP A 67 -6.25 -1.32 -4.01
CA ASP A 67 -6.03 -2.77 -4.15
C ASP A 67 -5.72 -3.23 -5.58
N ILE A 68 -6.14 -2.46 -6.59
CA ILE A 68 -5.92 -2.76 -8.01
C ILE A 68 -4.69 -2.05 -8.61
N ASP A 69 -3.88 -1.37 -7.80
CA ASP A 69 -2.71 -0.66 -8.30
C ASP A 69 -1.63 -1.63 -8.81
N ARG A 70 -1.12 -1.38 -10.01
CA ARG A 70 -0.06 -2.16 -10.67
C ARG A 70 1.23 -2.28 -9.86
N PHE A 71 1.48 -1.39 -8.91
CA PHE A 71 2.64 -1.44 -8.02
C PHE A 71 2.64 -2.69 -7.14
N TRP A 72 1.46 -3.24 -6.82
CA TRP A 72 1.34 -4.46 -6.01
C TRP A 72 2.10 -5.65 -6.60
N LEU A 73 2.13 -5.79 -7.93
CA LEU A 73 2.87 -6.86 -8.61
C LEU A 73 4.36 -6.81 -8.25
N ARG A 74 4.98 -5.62 -8.40
CA ARG A 74 6.41 -5.42 -8.10
C ARG A 74 6.70 -5.63 -6.62
N TRP A 75 5.79 -5.18 -5.75
CA TRP A 75 5.95 -5.29 -4.31
C TRP A 75 5.84 -6.74 -3.80
N VAL A 76 4.92 -7.53 -4.36
CA VAL A 76 4.80 -8.96 -4.05
C VAL A 76 6.04 -9.73 -4.50
N GLU A 77 6.59 -9.42 -5.68
CA GLU A 77 7.85 -10.02 -6.14
C GLU A 77 9.01 -9.69 -5.20
N PHE A 78 9.15 -8.42 -4.79
CA PHE A 78 10.13 -7.99 -3.80
C PHE A 78 9.98 -8.78 -2.49
N ARG A 79 8.78 -8.81 -1.92
CA ARG A 79 8.50 -9.55 -0.67
C ARG A 79 8.81 -11.03 -0.79
N SER A 80 8.49 -11.64 -1.92
CA SER A 80 8.75 -13.07 -2.17
C SER A 80 10.24 -13.38 -2.13
N LYS A 81 11.09 -12.50 -2.67
CA LYS A 81 12.56 -12.62 -2.57
C LYS A 81 13.07 -12.57 -1.14
N HIS A 82 12.46 -11.73 -0.29
CA HIS A 82 12.85 -11.56 1.11
C HIS A 82 12.14 -12.51 2.10
N HIS A 83 11.14 -13.25 1.65
CA HIS A 83 10.45 -14.28 2.43
C HIS A 83 11.25 -15.59 2.56
N ALA A 84 12.36 -15.75 1.80
CA ALA A 84 13.18 -16.95 1.88
C ALA A 84 13.62 -17.23 3.34
N PRO A 85 13.29 -18.39 3.93
CA PRO A 85 13.76 -18.73 5.26
C PRO A 85 15.28 -18.82 5.22
N ARG A 86 15.98 -18.08 6.09
CA ARG A 86 17.40 -18.31 6.38
C ARG A 86 17.51 -19.70 7.03
N LYS A 87 17.55 -20.77 6.21
CA LYS A 87 17.97 -22.10 6.67
C LYS A 87 19.46 -22.00 6.98
N GLY A 88 19.80 -21.75 8.23
CA GLY A 88 21.19 -21.54 8.63
C GLY A 88 21.37 -21.28 10.12
N ALA A 89 20.85 -22.18 10.96
CA ALA A 89 21.35 -22.33 12.33
C ALA A 89 21.20 -23.81 12.71
N ARG A 90 22.07 -24.66 12.15
CA ARG A 90 22.37 -25.95 12.77
C ARG A 90 23.45 -25.68 13.82
N LYS A 91 23.15 -25.99 15.08
CA LYS A 91 24.16 -26.30 16.09
C LYS A 91 23.67 -27.50 16.87
#